data_AF-D4XDQ6-F1
#
_entry.id   AF-D4XDQ6-F1
#
_cell.length_a   1.000
_cell.length_b   1.000
_cell.length_c   1.000
_cell.angle_alpha   90.00
_cell.angle_beta   90.00
_cell.angle_gamma   90.00
#
_symmetry.space_group_name_H-M   'P 1'
#
loop_
_entity.id
_entity.type
_entity.pdbx_description
1 polymer ?
#
loop_
_entity_poly.entity_id
_entity_poly.type
_entity_poly.pdbx_seq_one_letter_code
_entity_poly.pdbx_strand_id
1 'polypeptide(L)'
;MAFPGLKYASSGLLAALRAGSRLGRRTGKKGKNPATPPSVAAQEAADATASPVASLAPLTEIIGSYLEPKDVERVREAYRFADQAHLGQFRASGSPYISHPIAVTEICAGWKLDVNALSAALLHDVMEDQGIAKHELAEKFGPEVAELVDGLSKLDRLDFATKAEQQAESFRKMLLAMARDVRVILIKLADRLHNMRTLDAVNPEKRRRIARETLDIYAPIAHRLGLNLLFRELQDLCFAAMYPNRYQVLYKAVLAARGNRREVITKIADSVRASLPAAGIEAEVTGREKTLYGIYRKMVDQKKSFSDVLDIYGFRVIVHTLPECYLALGTLHQLYRPVPGKFKDYIAIPKVNGYQSLHTTLVGPYGTPVEFQFRTRDMHHVAEEGVASHWLYKGADLTLNDLQKRTHQWLQSLLDIQSQTGDSGEFLEHVKVDLFPDAVYVFTPRGKIISLPRGATPVDFAYAIHTDIGNQAVAAKVNGEFVPLRTELNSGDTVEIVTSPASRPNAQWLNYVRTGRARSEIRHYLRTVKYEESVAFGERLLSQALQELHMPMPATDDPAWQKLARSTGASSREEILADIGLGKRLAAVVARRFAPEHQLVATTAAAVDELTSARSAPILI
;
A
#
# COMPACT_ATOMS: atom_id res chain seq x y z
N MET A 1 -2.08 -41.00 48.95
CA MET A 1 -2.26 -40.34 50.26
C MET A 1 -3.42 -39.34 50.15
N ALA A 2 -4.26 -39.28 51.18
CA ALA A 2 -5.56 -38.60 51.39
C ALA A 2 -5.72 -37.19 50.75
N PHE A 3 -6.83 -36.84 50.04
CA PHE A 3 -8.20 -36.41 50.46
C PHE A 3 -8.26 -35.02 51.18
N PRO A 4 -9.38 -34.25 51.21
CA PRO A 4 -10.02 -33.42 50.16
C PRO A 4 -10.58 -32.05 50.70
N GLY A 5 -11.37 -31.28 49.91
CA GLY A 5 -12.58 -30.62 50.48
C GLY A 5 -12.96 -29.18 50.06
N LEU A 6 -14.28 -29.02 49.82
CA LEU A 6 -15.17 -27.81 49.82
C LEU A 6 -15.18 -26.97 48.52
N LYS A 7 -16.21 -26.89 47.64
CA LYS A 7 -17.69 -27.02 47.63
C LYS A 7 -18.51 -25.90 48.35
N TYR A 8 -19.24 -25.14 47.50
CA TYR A 8 -20.49 -24.34 47.67
C TYR A 8 -20.46 -22.79 47.81
N ALA A 9 -21.07 -22.14 46.79
CA ALA A 9 -22.14 -21.10 46.79
C ALA A 9 -22.00 -19.84 47.69
N SER A 10 -22.52 -18.63 47.42
CA SER A 10 -23.40 -18.03 46.41
C SER A 10 -23.49 -16.51 46.67
N SER A 11 -23.92 -15.75 45.64
CA SER A 11 -24.64 -14.46 45.66
C SER A 11 -24.15 -13.29 46.54
N GLY A 12 -23.75 -12.21 45.87
CA GLY A 12 -23.58 -10.88 46.45
C GLY A 12 -23.92 -9.77 45.45
N LEU A 13 -24.92 -9.99 44.58
CA LEU A 13 -25.48 -8.97 43.69
C LEU A 13 -26.80 -8.49 44.30
N LEU A 14 -26.71 -7.80 45.45
CA LEU A 14 -27.86 -7.14 46.09
C LEU A 14 -27.42 -6.21 47.25
N ALA A 15 -26.48 -5.31 47.01
CA ALA A 15 -26.19 -4.22 47.95
C ALA A 15 -25.71 -2.92 47.27
N ALA A 16 -26.03 -2.74 45.99
CA ALA A 16 -26.07 -1.41 45.38
C ALA A 16 -27.53 -0.92 45.47
N LEU A 17 -27.76 0.07 46.33
CA LEU A 17 -28.93 0.98 46.45
C LEU A 17 -29.43 1.08 47.89
N ARG A 18 -28.84 2.00 48.67
CA ARG A 18 -29.58 2.82 49.65
C ARG A 18 -28.73 4.02 50.06
N ALA A 19 -29.25 5.21 49.73
CA ALA A 19 -29.05 6.55 50.32
C ALA A 19 -27.60 6.99 50.65
N GLY A 20 -27.07 8.09 50.13
CA GLY A 20 -27.69 9.42 50.17
C GLY A 20 -27.00 10.27 51.25
N SER A 21 -26.08 11.14 50.80
CA SER A 21 -25.57 12.39 51.37
C SER A 21 -25.37 12.57 52.90
N ARG A 22 -24.17 13.04 53.28
CA ARG A 22 -23.94 14.31 54.03
C ARG A 22 -22.46 14.61 54.28
N LEU A 23 -22.13 15.89 54.18
CA LEU A 23 -20.83 16.51 54.48
C LEU A 23 -20.44 16.41 55.96
N GLY A 24 -19.14 16.33 56.24
CA GLY A 24 -18.57 16.54 57.58
C GLY A 24 -17.04 16.54 57.57
N ARG A 25 -16.44 17.70 57.78
CA ARG A 25 -15.00 17.98 57.80
C ARG A 25 -14.47 17.82 59.24
N ARG A 26 -13.42 17.00 59.49
CA ARG A 26 -12.24 17.34 60.33
C ARG A 26 -11.31 16.15 60.69
N THR A 27 -10.01 16.51 60.67
CA THR A 27 -8.87 16.08 61.50
C THR A 27 -8.33 14.65 61.40
N GLY A 28 -7.04 14.56 61.04
CA GLY A 28 -6.31 13.31 60.92
C GLY A 28 -5.63 12.83 62.20
N LYS A 29 -5.19 11.57 62.16
CA LYS A 29 -3.96 11.08 62.80
C LYS A 29 -3.55 9.74 62.15
N LYS A 30 -2.24 9.57 62.01
CA LYS A 30 -1.51 8.46 61.39
C LYS A 30 -1.88 7.08 61.96
N GLY A 31 -1.97 6.08 61.09
CA GLY A 31 -1.89 4.65 61.42
C GLY A 31 -1.20 3.91 60.28
N LYS A 32 -0.02 3.34 60.54
CA LYS A 32 0.76 2.46 59.64
C LYS A 32 0.01 1.15 59.44
N ASN A 33 -0.02 0.64 58.22
CA ASN A 33 -0.31 -0.76 57.91
C ASN A 33 0.70 -1.30 56.87
N PRO A 34 0.90 -2.63 56.81
CA PRO A 34 2.17 -3.27 56.49
C PRO A 34 2.41 -3.50 55.00
N ALA A 35 3.69 -3.66 54.67
CA ALA A 35 4.20 -3.93 53.33
C ALA A 35 3.73 -5.29 52.77
N THR A 36 3.29 -5.27 51.52
CA THR A 36 3.10 -6.42 50.62
C THR A 36 4.06 -6.22 49.42
N PRO A 37 4.63 -7.28 48.84
CA PRO A 37 5.92 -7.24 48.14
C PRO A 37 5.83 -6.54 46.78
N PRO A 38 6.96 -6.01 46.25
CA PRO A 38 6.96 -5.32 44.97
C PRO A 38 6.60 -6.28 43.83
N SER A 39 5.65 -5.86 43.00
CA SER A 39 5.35 -6.50 41.72
C SER A 39 6.53 -6.32 40.76
N VAL A 40 6.78 -7.32 39.91
CA VAL A 40 7.80 -7.34 38.85
C VAL A 40 7.80 -6.08 37.97
N ALA A 41 6.65 -5.41 37.83
CA ALA A 41 6.49 -4.14 37.11
C ALA A 41 7.22 -2.93 37.74
N ALA A 42 7.55 -2.97 39.04
CA ALA A 42 8.27 -1.89 39.72
C ALA A 42 9.79 -2.01 39.56
N GLN A 43 10.31 -3.20 39.24
CA GLN A 43 11.72 -3.42 38.91
C GLN A 43 12.02 -3.04 37.45
N GLU A 44 11.09 -3.27 36.53
CA GLU A 44 11.20 -2.76 35.14
C GLU A 44 11.09 -1.23 35.06
N ALA A 45 10.37 -0.59 35.99
CA ALA A 45 10.26 0.87 36.05
C ALA A 45 11.50 1.57 36.66
N ALA A 46 12.33 0.84 37.41
CA ALA A 46 13.53 1.38 38.05
C ALA A 46 14.78 1.37 37.14
N ASP A 47 14.78 0.56 36.07
CA ASP A 47 15.81 0.61 35.02
C ASP A 47 15.55 1.72 33.96
N ALA A 48 14.42 2.42 34.06
CA ALA A 48 14.02 3.47 33.10
C ALA A 48 14.52 4.89 33.46
N THR A 49 15.43 5.04 34.43
CA THR A 49 16.02 6.34 34.81
C THR A 49 17.48 6.50 34.41
N ALA A 50 17.92 5.84 33.34
CA ALA A 50 19.11 6.24 32.61
C ALA A 50 18.68 7.09 31.41
N SER A 51 19.19 8.31 31.30
CA SER A 51 19.10 9.10 30.05
C SER A 51 19.50 8.18 28.88
N PRO A 52 18.70 8.08 27.80
CA PRO A 52 19.00 7.15 26.73
C PRO A 52 20.18 7.72 25.96
N VAL A 53 21.40 7.32 26.32
CA VAL A 53 22.55 7.49 25.45
C VAL A 53 22.27 6.60 24.25
N ALA A 54 21.98 7.20 23.09
CA ALA A 54 21.78 6.46 21.86
C ALA A 54 23.09 5.72 21.56
N SER A 55 23.08 4.40 21.72
CA SER A 55 24.29 3.58 21.59
C SER A 55 24.26 2.85 20.26
N LEU A 56 25.37 2.95 19.51
CA LEU A 56 25.58 2.22 18.27
C LEU A 56 25.93 0.74 18.50
N ALA A 57 26.17 0.32 19.75
CA ALA A 57 26.66 -1.01 20.07
C ALA A 57 25.71 -2.14 19.60
N PRO A 58 24.38 -2.08 19.85
CA PRO A 58 23.45 -3.11 19.38
C PRO A 58 23.42 -3.21 17.86
N LEU A 59 23.42 -2.06 17.16
CA LEU A 59 23.47 -2.03 15.70
C LEU A 59 24.75 -2.68 15.18
N THR A 60 25.90 -2.38 15.78
CA THR A 60 27.22 -2.91 15.38
C THR A 60 27.29 -4.43 15.53
N GLU A 61 26.66 -4.99 16.57
CA GLU A 61 26.56 -6.44 16.78
C GLU A 61 25.71 -7.11 15.71
N ILE A 62 24.55 -6.53 15.37
CA ILE A 62 23.66 -7.06 14.34
C ILE A 62 24.35 -7.04 12.96
N ILE A 63 24.92 -5.91 12.57
CA ILE A 63 25.56 -5.77 11.25
C ILE A 63 26.84 -6.61 11.13
N GLY A 64 27.57 -6.80 12.23
CA GLY A 64 28.75 -7.67 12.27
C GLY A 64 28.44 -9.15 12.01
N SER A 65 27.18 -9.58 12.14
CA SER A 65 26.78 -10.97 11.86
C SER A 65 26.69 -11.31 10.36
N TYR A 66 26.62 -10.32 9.47
CA TYR A 66 26.42 -10.55 8.03
C TYR A 66 27.20 -9.62 7.09
N LEU A 67 27.81 -8.53 7.59
CA LEU A 67 28.66 -7.64 6.80
C LEU A 67 30.14 -7.85 7.08
N GLU A 68 30.97 -7.51 6.10
CA GLU A 68 32.42 -7.51 6.26
C GLU A 68 32.88 -6.36 7.19
N PRO A 69 34.01 -6.51 7.91
CA PRO A 69 34.50 -5.47 8.82
C PRO A 69 34.71 -4.09 8.16
N LYS A 70 35.07 -4.08 6.88
CA LYS A 70 35.21 -2.84 6.09
C LYS A 70 33.87 -2.12 5.90
N ASP A 71 32.82 -2.87 5.61
CA ASP A 71 31.47 -2.33 5.44
C ASP A 71 30.90 -1.84 6.77
N VAL A 72 31.19 -2.55 7.86
CA VAL A 72 30.83 -2.10 9.23
C VAL A 72 31.46 -0.74 9.54
N GLU A 73 32.73 -0.51 9.19
CA GLU A 73 33.36 0.79 9.42
C GLU A 73 32.71 1.90 8.57
N ARG A 74 32.32 1.60 7.33
CA ARG A 74 31.59 2.55 6.47
C ARG A 74 30.24 2.97 7.08
N VAL A 75 29.52 2.05 7.72
CA VAL A 75 28.29 2.38 8.47
C VAL A 75 28.62 3.27 9.68
N ARG A 76 29.73 3.03 10.39
CA ARG A 76 30.17 3.89 11.50
C ARG A 76 30.54 5.29 11.05
N GLU A 77 31.16 5.45 9.88
CA GLU A 77 31.43 6.75 9.29
C GLU A 77 30.15 7.53 8.98
N ALA A 78 29.16 6.85 8.38
CA ALA A 78 27.84 7.44 8.14
C ALA A 78 27.14 7.85 9.44
N TYR A 79 27.26 7.03 10.50
CA TYR A 79 26.74 7.37 11.83
C TYR A 79 27.39 8.64 12.40
N ARG A 80 28.73 8.73 12.38
CA ARG A 80 29.46 9.91 12.89
C ARG A 80 29.03 11.17 12.15
N PHE A 81 28.84 11.08 10.84
CA PHE A 81 28.38 12.19 10.02
C PHE A 81 26.93 12.60 10.37
N ALA A 82 26.02 11.64 10.52
CA ALA A 82 24.64 11.91 10.93
C ALA A 82 24.56 12.53 12.34
N ASP A 83 25.35 12.02 13.30
CA ASP A 83 25.41 12.54 14.67
C ASP A 83 25.92 13.98 14.71
N GLN A 84 26.96 14.29 13.91
CA GLN A 84 27.46 15.66 13.75
C GLN A 84 26.43 16.57 13.08
N ALA A 85 25.74 16.09 12.05
CA ALA A 85 24.73 16.88 11.33
C ALA A 85 23.53 17.23 12.22
N HIS A 86 23.09 16.31 13.08
CA HIS A 86 21.94 16.50 13.96
C HIS A 86 22.31 16.97 15.38
N LEU A 87 23.54 17.46 15.57
CA LEU A 87 24.03 17.90 16.88
C LEU A 87 23.17 19.06 17.43
N GLY A 88 22.65 18.90 18.64
CA GLY A 88 21.78 19.89 19.29
C GLY A 88 20.31 19.84 18.85
N GLN A 89 19.92 18.92 17.96
CA GLN A 89 18.53 18.70 17.57
C GLN A 89 17.86 17.66 18.50
N PHE A 90 16.63 17.94 18.92
CA PHE A 90 15.84 17.08 19.80
C PHE A 90 14.50 16.71 19.17
N ARG A 91 14.01 15.49 19.44
CA ARG A 91 12.67 15.06 19.02
C ARG A 91 11.59 15.69 19.91
N ALA A 92 10.33 15.63 19.48
CA ALA A 92 9.18 16.07 20.27
C ALA A 92 9.03 15.33 21.62
N SER A 93 9.62 14.14 21.75
CA SER A 93 9.72 13.37 22.99
C SER A 93 10.81 13.86 23.96
N GLY A 94 11.71 14.75 23.51
CA GLY A 94 12.87 15.21 24.26
C GLY A 94 14.14 14.36 24.10
N SER A 95 14.10 13.27 23.32
CA SER A 95 15.30 12.46 23.03
C SER A 95 16.18 13.11 21.95
N PRO A 96 17.51 12.84 21.94
CA PRO A 96 18.40 13.30 20.88
C PRO A 96 17.91 12.82 19.51
N TYR A 97 17.98 13.68 18.48
CA TYR A 97 17.46 13.34 17.15
C TYR A 97 18.10 12.08 16.56
N ILE A 98 19.41 11.89 16.78
CA ILE A 98 20.19 10.73 16.29
C ILE A 98 19.61 9.37 16.71
N SER A 99 18.82 9.31 17.80
CA SER A 99 18.12 8.08 18.20
C SER A 99 17.18 7.54 17.12
N HIS A 100 16.60 8.42 16.29
CA HIS A 100 15.70 8.03 15.21
C HIS A 100 16.43 7.34 14.04
N PRO A 101 17.45 7.96 13.41
CA PRO A 101 18.24 7.28 12.38
C PRO A 101 18.85 5.94 12.82
N ILE A 102 19.32 5.84 14.08
CA ILE A 102 19.82 4.56 14.61
C ILE A 102 18.72 3.50 14.61
N ALA A 103 17.56 3.79 15.20
CA ALA A 103 16.46 2.83 15.29
C ALA A 103 15.89 2.44 13.91
N VAL A 104 15.87 3.37 12.95
CA VAL A 104 15.52 3.05 11.54
C VAL A 104 16.55 2.09 10.95
N THR A 105 17.83 2.33 11.18
CA THR A 105 18.93 1.49 10.67
C THR A 105 18.92 0.11 11.32
N GLU A 106 18.54 -0.02 12.60
CA GLU A 106 18.35 -1.30 13.28
C GLU A 106 17.23 -2.13 12.63
N ILE A 107 16.11 -1.50 12.26
CA ILE A 107 15.03 -2.18 11.53
C ILE A 107 15.53 -2.65 10.17
N CYS A 108 16.24 -1.80 9.43
CA CYS A 108 16.86 -2.16 8.14
C CYS A 108 17.90 -3.28 8.29
N ALA A 109 18.69 -3.28 9.36
CA ALA A 109 19.66 -4.32 9.65
C ALA A 109 18.98 -5.66 10.00
N GLY A 110 17.79 -5.61 10.61
CA GLY A 110 16.93 -6.80 10.80
C GLY A 110 16.48 -7.45 9.50
N TRP A 111 16.39 -6.68 8.40
CA TRP A 111 16.15 -7.18 7.04
C TRP A 111 17.43 -7.51 6.27
N LYS A 112 18.59 -7.36 6.93
CA LYS A 112 19.93 -7.59 6.36
C LYS A 112 20.18 -6.84 5.05
N LEU A 113 19.79 -5.57 5.00
CA LEU A 113 20.10 -4.71 3.86
C LEU A 113 21.60 -4.47 3.74
N ASP A 114 22.04 -4.11 2.53
CA ASP A 114 23.44 -3.88 2.23
C ASP A 114 23.98 -2.57 2.84
N VAL A 115 25.31 -2.44 2.86
CA VAL A 115 26.02 -1.29 3.44
C VAL A 115 25.49 0.06 2.96
N ASN A 116 25.18 0.18 1.66
CA ASN A 116 24.69 1.42 1.08
C ASN A 116 23.29 1.80 1.58
N ALA A 117 22.40 0.82 1.76
CA ALA A 117 21.08 1.06 2.34
C ALA A 117 21.16 1.45 3.82
N LEU A 118 22.05 0.82 4.60
CA LEU A 118 22.24 1.16 6.01
C LEU A 118 22.84 2.56 6.17
N SER A 119 23.84 2.91 5.35
CA SER A 119 24.38 4.28 5.31
C SER A 119 23.29 5.28 4.91
N ALA A 120 22.48 4.98 3.89
CA ALA A 120 21.37 5.84 3.50
C ALA A 120 20.30 5.97 4.60
N ALA A 121 20.02 4.91 5.36
CA ALA A 121 19.09 4.94 6.50
C ALA A 121 19.58 5.85 7.64
N LEU A 122 20.88 5.88 7.92
CA LEU A 122 21.46 6.82 8.88
C LEU A 122 21.40 8.27 8.41
N LEU A 123 21.47 8.48 7.09
CA LEU A 123 21.57 9.79 6.45
C LEU A 123 20.24 10.34 5.93
N HIS A 124 19.14 9.60 6.05
CA HIS A 124 17.91 9.86 5.30
C HIS A 124 17.27 11.23 5.56
N ASP A 125 17.40 11.77 6.77
CA ASP A 125 16.87 13.08 7.15
C ASP A 125 17.90 14.21 7.06
N VAL A 126 19.17 13.90 6.76
CA VAL A 126 20.26 14.89 6.77
C VAL A 126 20.10 15.92 5.64
N MET A 127 19.59 15.50 4.48
CA MET A 127 19.30 16.43 3.38
C MET A 127 18.12 17.36 3.71
N GLU A 128 17.07 16.83 4.36
CA GLU A 128 15.84 17.60 4.67
C GLU A 128 16.02 18.57 5.83
N ASP A 129 16.61 18.12 6.94
CA ASP A 129 16.66 18.88 8.19
C ASP A 129 17.86 19.83 8.26
N GLN A 130 18.97 19.47 7.62
CA GLN A 130 20.24 20.20 7.71
C GLN A 130 20.64 20.87 6.38
N GLY A 131 19.90 20.61 5.29
CA GLY A 131 20.13 21.25 3.99
C GLY A 131 21.43 20.80 3.30
N ILE A 132 21.95 19.62 3.64
CA ILE A 132 23.16 19.08 2.99
C ILE A 132 22.86 18.73 1.54
N ALA A 133 23.70 19.20 0.63
CA ALA A 133 23.49 19.01 -0.80
C ALA A 133 23.87 17.60 -1.26
N LYS A 134 23.17 17.10 -2.29
CA LYS A 134 23.37 15.77 -2.87
C LYS A 134 24.82 15.50 -3.29
N HIS A 135 25.52 16.49 -3.83
CA HIS A 135 26.91 16.35 -4.29
C HIS A 135 27.88 16.04 -3.13
N GLU A 136 27.67 16.66 -1.96
CA GLU A 136 28.52 16.41 -0.78
C GLU A 136 28.37 14.96 -0.27
N LEU A 137 27.14 14.44 -0.29
CA LEU A 137 26.89 13.03 0.04
C LEU A 137 27.52 12.09 -1.00
N ALA A 138 27.49 12.46 -2.29
CA ALA A 138 28.08 11.67 -3.36
C ALA A 138 29.61 11.59 -3.25
N GLU A 139 30.26 12.69 -2.83
CA GLU A 139 31.71 12.74 -2.62
C GLU A 139 32.15 11.90 -1.40
N LYS A 140 31.41 11.97 -0.28
CA LYS A 140 31.79 11.26 0.96
C LYS A 140 31.39 9.79 0.97
N PHE A 141 30.19 9.47 0.52
CA PHE A 141 29.60 8.13 0.65
C PHE A 141 29.36 7.43 -0.70
N GLY A 142 29.62 8.11 -1.81
CA GLY A 142 29.45 7.58 -3.17
C GLY A 142 28.10 7.94 -3.80
N PRO A 143 28.01 7.86 -5.14
CA PRO A 143 26.81 8.29 -5.88
C PRO A 143 25.57 7.45 -5.52
N GLU A 144 25.75 6.17 -5.22
CA GLU A 144 24.64 5.27 -4.90
C GLU A 144 23.92 5.65 -3.59
N VAL A 145 24.68 5.97 -2.53
CA VAL A 145 24.10 6.44 -1.26
C VAL A 145 23.40 7.78 -1.45
N ALA A 146 23.99 8.69 -2.23
CA ALA A 146 23.38 9.98 -2.53
C ALA A 146 22.05 9.86 -3.30
N GLU A 147 21.95 8.95 -4.26
CA GLU A 147 20.69 8.66 -4.96
C GLU A 147 19.63 8.06 -4.03
N LEU A 148 20.02 7.16 -3.11
CA LEU A 148 19.10 6.58 -2.13
C LEU A 148 18.54 7.66 -1.18
N VAL A 149 19.39 8.53 -0.64
CA VAL A 149 18.98 9.61 0.27
C VAL A 149 18.11 10.64 -0.46
N ASP A 150 18.45 11.00 -1.70
CA ASP A 150 17.62 11.88 -2.53
C ASP A 150 16.24 11.28 -2.88
N GLY A 151 16.18 9.96 -3.05
CA GLY A 151 14.92 9.23 -3.21
C GLY A 151 14.04 9.24 -1.95
N LEU A 152 14.64 9.34 -0.77
CA LEU A 152 13.96 9.38 0.52
C LEU A 152 13.49 10.79 0.93
N SER A 153 14.15 11.82 0.39
CA SER A 153 13.87 13.22 0.71
C SER A 153 12.54 13.69 0.11
N LYS A 154 11.79 14.47 0.88
CA LYS A 154 10.59 15.16 0.42
C LYS A 154 10.93 16.13 -0.71
N LEU A 155 9.99 16.33 -1.64
CA LEU A 155 10.10 17.43 -2.59
C LEU A 155 10.05 18.75 -1.79
N ASP A 156 11.12 19.52 -1.88
CA ASP A 156 11.13 20.88 -1.37
C ASP A 156 10.04 21.71 -2.04
N ARG A 157 9.35 22.47 -1.19
CA ARG A 157 8.41 23.57 -1.43
C ARG A 157 8.27 23.99 -2.91
N LEU A 158 7.45 23.26 -3.66
CA LEU A 158 6.71 23.86 -4.77
C LEU A 158 5.43 24.45 -4.17
N ASP A 159 5.01 25.62 -4.65
CA ASP A 159 3.77 26.29 -4.26
C ASP A 159 2.56 25.50 -4.79
N PHE A 160 2.25 24.39 -4.12
CA PHE A 160 1.07 23.60 -4.44
C PHE A 160 -0.18 24.30 -3.94
N ALA A 161 -1.21 24.37 -4.78
CA ALA A 161 -2.48 25.00 -4.43
C ALA A 161 -3.19 24.27 -3.28
N THR A 162 -3.00 22.95 -3.17
CA THR A 162 -3.58 22.13 -2.10
C THR A 162 -2.59 21.16 -1.43
N LYS A 163 -2.85 20.86 -0.16
CA LYS A 163 -2.11 19.83 0.60
C LYS A 163 -2.30 18.41 0.02
N ALA A 164 -3.39 18.17 -0.71
CA ALA A 164 -3.65 16.89 -1.36
C ALA A 164 -2.74 16.69 -2.58
N GLU A 165 -2.55 17.72 -3.39
CA GLU A 165 -1.60 17.71 -4.52
C GLU A 165 -0.16 17.53 -4.03
N GLN A 166 0.22 18.24 -2.96
CA GLN A 166 1.56 18.08 -2.36
C GLN A 166 1.80 16.63 -1.88
N GLN A 167 0.80 16.00 -1.27
CA GLN A 167 0.86 14.59 -0.89
C GLN A 167 0.97 13.67 -2.11
N ALA A 168 0.23 13.96 -3.18
CA ALA A 168 0.26 13.18 -4.41
C ALA A 168 1.60 13.27 -5.13
N GLU A 169 2.21 14.45 -5.22
CA GLU A 169 3.53 14.64 -5.81
C GLU A 169 4.64 14.06 -4.95
N SER A 170 4.58 14.20 -3.62
CA SER A 170 5.52 13.53 -2.71
C SER A 170 5.44 12.00 -2.84
N PHE A 171 4.21 11.47 -2.95
CA PHE A 171 3.98 10.04 -3.18
C PHE A 171 4.45 9.59 -4.56
N ARG A 172 4.24 10.41 -5.59
CA ARG A 172 4.75 10.18 -6.94
C ARG A 172 6.28 10.10 -6.93
N LYS A 173 7.00 11.09 -6.38
CA LYS A 173 8.47 11.05 -6.27
C LYS A 173 8.93 9.78 -5.56
N MET A 174 8.32 9.45 -4.43
CA MET A 174 8.62 8.23 -3.69
C MET A 174 8.47 7.00 -4.59
N LEU A 175 7.33 6.81 -5.26
CA LEU A 175 7.11 5.66 -6.15
C LEU A 175 8.12 5.57 -7.29
N LEU A 176 8.53 6.69 -7.87
CA LEU A 176 9.57 6.73 -8.91
C LEU A 176 10.93 6.28 -8.38
N ALA A 177 11.29 6.76 -7.20
CA ALA A 177 12.53 6.36 -6.53
C ALA A 177 12.50 4.86 -6.20
N MET A 178 11.36 4.35 -5.75
CA MET A 178 11.16 2.92 -5.46
C MET A 178 11.24 2.03 -6.68
N ALA A 179 10.74 2.51 -7.83
CA ALA A 179 10.77 1.75 -9.07
C ALA A 179 12.18 1.60 -9.63
N ARG A 180 13.05 2.58 -9.36
CA ARG A 180 14.49 2.51 -9.66
C ARG A 180 15.22 1.62 -8.66
N ASP A 181 14.91 1.77 -7.37
CA ASP A 181 15.56 1.01 -6.31
C ASP A 181 14.61 0.69 -5.14
N VAL A 182 14.39 -0.61 -4.92
CA VAL A 182 13.52 -1.11 -3.85
C VAL A 182 14.05 -0.77 -2.44
N ARG A 183 15.34 -0.50 -2.28
CA ARG A 183 15.93 -0.13 -0.98
C ARG A 183 15.33 1.17 -0.43
N VAL A 184 14.94 2.09 -1.31
CA VAL A 184 14.26 3.35 -0.94
C VAL A 184 12.96 3.08 -0.18
N ILE A 185 12.10 2.17 -0.66
CA ILE A 185 10.85 1.87 0.07
C ILE A 185 11.11 1.13 1.37
N LEU A 186 12.09 0.23 1.42
CA LEU A 186 12.41 -0.49 2.65
C LEU A 186 12.80 0.50 3.75
N ILE A 187 13.75 1.40 3.45
CA ILE A 187 14.15 2.45 4.40
C ILE A 187 12.95 3.33 4.78
N LYS A 188 12.08 3.69 3.83
CA LYS A 188 10.89 4.51 4.12
C LYS A 188 9.85 3.80 4.99
N LEU A 189 9.69 2.48 4.83
CA LEU A 189 8.84 1.67 5.70
C LEU A 189 9.42 1.54 7.11
N ALA A 190 10.74 1.43 7.23
CA ALA A 190 11.42 1.43 8.54
C ALA A 190 11.27 2.77 9.26
N ASP A 191 11.52 3.89 8.56
CA ASP A 191 11.24 5.25 9.02
C ASP A 191 9.78 5.36 9.50
N ARG A 192 8.82 4.96 8.65
CA ARG A 192 7.41 5.02 8.98
C ARG A 192 7.05 4.19 10.21
N LEU A 193 7.59 2.97 10.32
CA LEU A 193 7.36 2.10 11.46
C LEU A 193 7.86 2.73 12.75
N HIS A 194 9.09 3.24 12.76
CA HIS A 194 9.62 3.91 13.94
C HIS A 194 8.78 5.13 14.32
N ASN A 195 8.37 5.95 13.34
CA ASN A 195 7.49 7.08 13.56
C ASN A 195 6.13 6.69 14.15
N MET A 196 5.56 5.56 13.74
CA MET A 196 4.33 5.01 14.32
C MET A 196 4.54 4.50 15.75
N ARG A 197 5.69 3.91 16.08
CA ARG A 197 6.05 3.48 17.45
C ARG A 197 6.21 4.67 18.41
N THR A 198 6.66 5.83 17.93
CA THR A 198 6.88 7.04 18.75
C THR A 198 5.75 8.08 18.64
N LEU A 199 4.56 7.67 18.18
CA LEU A 199 3.47 8.60 17.84
C LEU A 199 2.75 9.19 19.06
N ASP A 200 3.06 8.73 20.27
CA ASP A 200 2.37 9.10 21.50
C ASP A 200 2.62 10.53 21.98
N ALA A 201 3.77 11.12 21.65
CA ALA A 201 4.08 12.52 21.96
C ALA A 201 3.39 13.52 21.00
N VAL A 202 2.74 13.03 19.93
CA VAL A 202 2.17 13.86 18.87
C VAL A 202 0.70 14.19 19.14
N ASN A 203 0.30 15.43 18.82
CA ASN A 203 -1.09 15.90 18.91
C ASN A 203 -2.09 14.92 18.26
N PRO A 204 -3.28 14.70 18.86
CA PRO A 204 -4.24 13.69 18.41
C PRO A 204 -4.66 13.81 16.94
N GLU A 205 -4.83 15.02 16.41
CA GLU A 205 -5.21 15.23 15.01
C GLU A 205 -4.10 14.79 14.04
N LYS A 206 -2.86 15.23 14.31
CA LYS A 206 -1.68 14.84 13.53
C LYS A 206 -1.43 13.33 13.63
N ARG A 207 -1.64 12.73 14.81
CA ARG A 207 -1.60 11.28 15.04
C ARG A 207 -2.59 10.53 14.15
N ARG A 208 -3.87 10.90 14.16
CA ARG A 208 -4.89 10.26 13.31
C ARG A 208 -4.59 10.40 11.82
N ARG A 209 -4.08 11.57 11.40
CA ARG A 209 -3.69 11.81 10.01
C ARG A 209 -2.56 10.88 9.58
N ILE A 210 -1.48 10.82 10.35
CA ILE A 210 -0.33 9.94 10.07
C ILE A 210 -0.78 8.48 10.05
N ALA A 211 -1.62 8.05 10.99
CA ALA A 211 -2.14 6.69 11.03
C ALA A 211 -3.02 6.34 9.82
N ARG A 212 -3.85 7.28 9.34
CA ARG A 212 -4.66 7.09 8.13
C ARG A 212 -3.78 6.98 6.89
N GLU A 213 -2.82 7.89 6.73
CA GLU A 213 -1.84 7.84 5.64
C GLU A 213 -1.06 6.51 5.65
N THR A 214 -0.62 6.08 6.83
CA THR A 214 0.09 4.81 7.03
C THR A 214 -0.75 3.62 6.63
N LEU A 215 -2.02 3.59 7.03
CA LEU A 215 -2.92 2.48 6.72
C LEU A 215 -3.33 2.45 5.25
N ASP A 216 -3.51 3.62 4.62
CA ASP A 216 -3.98 3.73 3.23
C ASP A 216 -2.86 3.51 2.22
N ILE A 217 -1.61 3.79 2.58
CA ILE A 217 -0.46 3.80 1.66
C ILE A 217 0.61 2.80 2.07
N TYR A 218 1.22 2.97 3.25
CA TYR A 218 2.43 2.24 3.64
C TYR A 218 2.16 0.78 4.03
N ALA A 219 1.06 0.51 4.74
CA ALA A 219 0.69 -0.85 5.12
C ALA A 219 0.39 -1.73 3.89
N PRO A 220 -0.39 -1.30 2.87
CA PRO A 220 -0.58 -2.04 1.63
C PRO A 220 0.73 -2.32 0.88
N ILE A 221 1.64 -1.34 0.83
CA ILE A 221 2.96 -1.53 0.20
C ILE A 221 3.76 -2.60 0.95
N ALA A 222 3.82 -2.54 2.27
CA ALA A 222 4.46 -3.56 3.10
C ALA A 222 3.86 -4.96 2.84
N HIS A 223 2.53 -5.05 2.78
CA HIS A 223 1.84 -6.31 2.47
C HIS A 223 2.20 -6.84 1.08
N ARG A 224 2.33 -5.97 0.07
CA ARG A 224 2.67 -6.34 -1.30
C ARG A 224 4.12 -6.78 -1.45
N LEU A 225 5.04 -6.16 -0.72
CA LEU A 225 6.45 -6.58 -0.59
C LEU A 225 6.62 -7.84 0.28
N GLY A 226 5.53 -8.39 0.84
CA GLY A 226 5.57 -9.57 1.69
C GLY A 226 6.12 -9.33 3.10
N LEU A 227 6.36 -8.07 3.49
CA LEU A 227 6.80 -7.67 4.83
C LEU A 227 5.65 -7.79 5.84
N ASN A 228 5.20 -9.02 6.09
CA ASN A 228 3.96 -9.30 6.80
C ASN A 228 4.04 -8.93 8.30
N LEU A 229 5.21 -9.06 8.93
CA LEU A 229 5.39 -8.64 10.31
C LEU A 229 5.20 -7.13 10.45
N LEU A 230 5.91 -6.35 9.63
CA LEU A 230 5.78 -4.89 9.57
C LEU A 230 4.34 -4.48 9.22
N PHE A 231 3.72 -5.14 8.24
CA PHE A 231 2.33 -4.88 7.87
C PHE A 231 1.36 -5.04 9.05
N ARG A 232 1.46 -6.16 9.79
CA ARG A 232 0.61 -6.43 10.97
C ARG A 232 0.84 -5.41 12.07
N GLU A 233 2.09 -5.07 12.34
CA GLU A 233 2.46 -4.10 13.36
C GLU A 233 1.95 -2.70 13.02
N LEU A 234 2.17 -2.24 11.78
CA LEU A 234 1.65 -0.95 11.30
C LEU A 234 0.13 -0.89 11.45
N GLN A 235 -0.60 -1.97 11.13
CA GLN A 235 -2.05 -1.99 11.27
C GLN A 235 -2.50 -1.80 12.73
N ASP A 236 -1.89 -2.49 13.68
CA ASP A 236 -2.27 -2.38 15.09
C ASP A 236 -1.87 -1.02 15.68
N LEU A 237 -0.70 -0.47 15.31
CA LEU A 237 -0.30 0.90 15.68
C LEU A 237 -1.25 1.94 15.08
N CYS A 238 -1.64 1.79 13.81
CA CYS A 238 -2.61 2.67 13.17
C CYS A 238 -3.98 2.58 13.85
N PHE A 239 -4.40 1.38 14.26
CA PHE A 239 -5.67 1.18 14.94
C PHE A 239 -5.70 1.86 16.30
N ALA A 240 -4.63 1.69 17.09
CA ALA A 240 -4.46 2.37 18.39
C ALA A 240 -4.46 3.90 18.23
N ALA A 241 -3.78 4.41 17.20
CA ALA A 241 -3.66 5.84 16.93
C ALA A 241 -4.98 6.47 16.43
N MET A 242 -5.75 5.77 15.59
CA MET A 242 -7.03 6.27 15.06
C MET A 242 -8.19 6.16 16.05
N TYR A 243 -8.30 5.01 16.72
CA TYR A 243 -9.44 4.66 17.57
C TYR A 243 -8.99 4.11 18.94
N PRO A 244 -8.35 4.92 19.80
CA PRO A 244 -7.72 4.45 21.04
C PRO A 244 -8.71 3.76 21.99
N ASN A 245 -9.92 4.30 22.14
CA ASN A 245 -10.94 3.69 23.01
C ASN A 245 -11.41 2.32 22.48
N ARG A 246 -11.59 2.18 21.16
CA ARG A 246 -11.99 0.91 20.54
C ARG A 246 -10.88 -0.12 20.67
N TYR A 247 -9.64 0.29 20.46
CA TYR A 247 -8.45 -0.53 20.67
C TYR A 247 -8.40 -1.08 22.10
N GLN A 248 -8.51 -0.22 23.12
CA GLN A 248 -8.45 -0.63 24.52
C GLN A 248 -9.57 -1.60 24.92
N VAL A 249 -10.79 -1.37 24.44
CA VAL A 249 -11.94 -2.26 24.71
C VAL A 249 -11.71 -3.63 24.07
N LEU A 250 -11.32 -3.68 22.80
CA LEU A 250 -11.04 -4.94 22.10
C LEU A 250 -9.85 -5.69 22.71
N TYR A 251 -8.78 -4.98 23.09
CA TYR A 251 -7.64 -5.57 23.76
C TYR A 251 -8.04 -6.28 25.05
N LYS A 252 -8.84 -5.62 25.91
CA LYS A 252 -9.37 -6.23 27.14
C LYS A 252 -10.27 -7.43 26.84
N ALA A 253 -11.13 -7.34 25.83
CA ALA A 253 -12.02 -8.43 25.44
C ALA A 253 -11.25 -9.67 24.95
N VAL A 254 -10.19 -9.47 24.16
CA VAL A 254 -9.31 -10.55 23.70
C VAL A 254 -8.57 -11.20 24.87
N LEU A 255 -8.06 -10.39 25.81
CA LEU A 255 -7.37 -10.90 27.00
C LEU A 255 -8.30 -11.77 27.87
N ALA A 256 -9.54 -11.33 28.09
CA ALA A 256 -10.54 -12.09 28.84
C ALA A 256 -10.92 -13.40 28.13
N ALA A 257 -11.11 -13.36 26.80
CA ALA A 257 -11.41 -14.55 26.01
C ALA A 257 -10.28 -15.60 26.07
N ARG A 258 -9.01 -15.17 26.09
CA ARG A 258 -7.85 -16.07 26.26
C ARG A 258 -7.92 -16.86 27.56
N GLY A 259 -8.25 -16.21 28.68
CA GLY A 259 -8.37 -16.88 29.97
C GLY A 259 -9.39 -18.02 29.93
N ASN A 260 -10.58 -17.74 29.38
CA ASN A 260 -11.70 -18.69 29.37
C ASN A 260 -11.51 -19.89 28.43
N ARG A 261 -10.68 -19.77 27.37
CA ARG A 261 -10.51 -20.81 26.33
C ARG A 261 -9.14 -21.47 26.32
N ARG A 262 -8.26 -21.12 27.25
CA ARG A 262 -6.88 -21.63 27.32
C ARG A 262 -6.84 -23.16 27.35
N GLU A 263 -7.66 -23.80 28.18
CA GLU A 263 -7.69 -25.26 28.30
C GLU A 263 -8.09 -25.96 26.99
N VAL A 264 -9.07 -25.42 26.27
CA VAL A 264 -9.53 -25.98 24.99
C VAL A 264 -8.42 -25.87 23.94
N ILE A 265 -7.75 -24.72 23.87
CA ILE A 265 -6.65 -24.48 22.93
C ILE A 265 -5.49 -25.42 23.23
N THR A 266 -5.11 -25.59 24.51
CA THR A 266 -4.05 -26.52 24.91
C THR A 266 -4.39 -27.96 24.50
N LYS A 267 -5.63 -28.42 24.78
CA LYS A 267 -6.07 -29.77 24.37
C LYS A 267 -5.98 -29.99 22.86
N ILE A 268 -6.37 -29.00 22.06
CA ILE A 268 -6.27 -29.09 20.59
C ILE A 268 -4.80 -29.15 20.18
N ALA A 269 -3.96 -28.27 20.73
CA ALA A 269 -2.52 -28.24 20.44
C ALA A 269 -1.84 -29.58 20.76
N ASP A 270 -2.14 -30.16 21.93
CA ASP A 270 -1.56 -31.43 22.37
C ASP A 270 -2.04 -32.60 21.50
N SER A 271 -3.33 -32.61 21.14
CA SER A 271 -3.90 -33.60 20.21
C SER A 271 -3.22 -33.53 18.84
N VAL A 272 -3.01 -32.33 18.30
CA VAL A 272 -2.31 -32.13 17.02
C VAL A 272 -0.85 -32.57 17.13
N ARG A 273 -0.12 -32.17 18.19
CA ARG A 273 1.28 -32.57 18.41
C ARG A 273 1.46 -34.07 18.59
N ALA A 274 0.47 -34.79 19.12
CA ALA A 274 0.51 -36.25 19.21
C ALA A 274 0.21 -36.93 17.86
N SER A 275 -0.71 -36.37 17.07
CA SER A 275 -1.16 -36.97 15.81
C SER A 275 -0.13 -36.90 14.68
N LEU A 276 0.65 -35.81 14.57
CA LEU A 276 1.58 -35.60 13.45
C LEU A 276 2.77 -36.59 13.47
N PRO A 277 3.46 -36.82 14.61
CA PRO A 277 4.52 -37.83 14.69
C PRO A 277 4.01 -39.25 14.48
N ALA A 278 2.78 -39.57 14.93
CA ALA A 278 2.17 -40.88 14.69
C ALA A 278 1.92 -41.15 13.18
N ALA A 279 1.78 -40.10 12.38
CA ALA A 279 1.72 -40.16 10.92
C ALA A 279 3.10 -40.08 10.25
N GLY A 280 4.20 -40.09 11.01
CA GLY A 280 5.56 -39.99 10.50
C GLY A 280 5.98 -38.57 10.07
N ILE A 281 5.29 -37.53 10.57
CA ILE A 281 5.54 -36.13 10.19
C ILE A 281 6.21 -35.40 11.36
N GLU A 282 7.44 -34.92 11.14
CA GLU A 282 8.08 -33.98 12.05
C GLU A 282 7.58 -32.56 11.74
N ALA A 283 6.93 -31.92 12.72
CA ALA A 283 6.30 -30.63 12.52
C ALA A 283 6.35 -29.75 13.78
N GLU A 284 6.55 -28.45 13.57
CA GLU A 284 6.44 -27.45 14.62
C GLU A 284 5.01 -26.87 14.63
N VAL A 285 4.34 -26.93 15.78
CA VAL A 285 2.96 -26.45 15.95
C VAL A 285 2.95 -25.23 16.85
N THR A 286 2.73 -24.05 16.26
CA THR A 286 2.68 -22.76 16.96
C THR A 286 1.27 -22.18 16.94
N GLY A 287 0.90 -21.51 18.03
CA GLY A 287 -0.35 -20.75 18.10
C GLY A 287 -0.25 -19.49 17.22
N ARG A 288 -1.29 -19.21 16.44
CA ARG A 288 -1.41 -17.99 15.64
C ARG A 288 -2.49 -17.11 16.22
N GLU A 289 -2.12 -15.88 16.52
CA GLU A 289 -3.03 -14.84 16.99
C GLU A 289 -3.38 -13.91 15.83
N LYS A 290 -4.65 -13.47 15.78
CA LYS A 290 -5.06 -12.40 14.87
C LYS A 290 -4.72 -11.04 15.47
N THR A 291 -4.29 -10.14 14.60
CA THR A 291 -4.10 -8.73 14.94
C THR A 291 -5.42 -8.11 15.38
N LEU A 292 -5.36 -7.13 16.28
CA LEU A 292 -6.56 -6.46 16.81
C LEU A 292 -7.29 -5.72 15.70
N TYR A 293 -6.53 -5.09 14.80
CA TYR A 293 -7.10 -4.43 13.63
C TYR A 293 -7.82 -5.43 12.70
N GLY A 294 -7.27 -6.64 12.51
CA GLY A 294 -7.91 -7.69 11.73
C GLY A 294 -9.25 -8.16 12.32
N ILE A 295 -9.32 -8.28 13.64
CA ILE A 295 -10.58 -8.58 14.37
C ILE A 295 -11.58 -7.44 14.17
N TYR A 296 -11.14 -6.20 14.41
CA TYR A 296 -11.98 -5.00 14.27
C TYR A 296 -12.55 -4.88 12.86
N ARG A 297 -11.72 -5.02 11.82
CA ARG A 297 -12.15 -4.95 10.43
C ARG A 297 -13.16 -6.05 10.09
N LYS A 298 -12.96 -7.28 10.57
CA LYS A 298 -13.93 -8.38 10.38
C LYS A 298 -15.27 -8.09 11.05
N MET A 299 -15.27 -7.47 12.23
CA MET A 299 -16.49 -7.06 12.93
C MET A 299 -17.25 -5.99 12.14
N VAL A 300 -16.54 -4.98 11.63
CA VAL A 300 -17.13 -3.87 10.85
C VAL A 300 -17.65 -4.38 9.50
N ASP A 301 -16.82 -5.05 8.71
CA ASP A 301 -17.14 -5.47 7.35
C ASP A 301 -18.25 -6.52 7.31
N GLN A 302 -18.26 -7.47 8.27
CA GLN A 302 -19.26 -8.55 8.34
C GLN A 302 -20.43 -8.22 9.27
N LYS A 303 -20.43 -7.05 9.91
CA LYS A 303 -21.41 -6.65 10.93
C LYS A 303 -21.60 -7.71 12.04
N LYS A 304 -20.51 -8.34 12.46
CA LYS A 304 -20.50 -9.41 13.47
C LYS A 304 -20.12 -8.89 14.84
N SER A 305 -20.73 -9.46 15.88
CA SER A 305 -20.33 -9.22 17.26
C SER A 305 -18.98 -9.87 17.56
N PHE A 306 -18.28 -9.42 18.62
CA PHE A 306 -17.02 -10.03 19.03
C PHE A 306 -17.15 -11.52 19.38
N SER A 307 -18.28 -11.93 19.97
CA SER A 307 -18.57 -13.34 20.28
C SER A 307 -18.67 -14.22 19.04
N ASP A 308 -19.15 -13.67 17.92
CA ASP A 308 -19.31 -14.39 16.65
C ASP A 308 -18.02 -14.43 15.82
N VAL A 309 -17.01 -13.65 16.21
CA VAL A 309 -15.66 -13.78 15.67
C VAL A 309 -15.00 -14.98 16.37
N LEU A 310 -15.47 -16.17 16.01
CA LEU A 310 -15.05 -17.45 16.61
C LEU A 310 -13.61 -17.88 16.22
N ASP A 311 -13.02 -17.17 15.27
CA ASP A 311 -11.79 -17.51 14.56
C ASP A 311 -10.62 -16.63 15.05
N ILE A 312 -10.56 -16.41 16.36
CA ILE A 312 -9.47 -15.68 17.04
C ILE A 312 -8.22 -16.55 17.11
N TYR A 313 -8.42 -17.87 17.23
CA TYR A 313 -7.37 -18.84 17.48
C TYR A 313 -7.13 -19.66 16.21
N GLY A 314 -5.90 -19.60 15.72
CA GLY A 314 -5.43 -20.49 14.68
C GLY A 314 -4.18 -21.23 15.14
N PHE A 315 -3.83 -22.27 14.40
CA PHE A 315 -2.55 -22.95 14.55
C PHE A 315 -1.79 -22.89 13.24
N ARG A 316 -0.47 -22.79 13.38
CA ARG A 316 0.48 -22.87 12.29
C ARG A 316 1.28 -24.15 12.47
N VAL A 317 1.23 -25.00 11.46
CA VAL A 317 1.98 -26.25 11.37
C VAL A 317 3.08 -26.02 10.34
N ILE A 318 4.33 -26.08 10.80
CA ILE A 318 5.51 -25.89 9.96
C ILE A 318 6.16 -27.25 9.76
N VAL A 319 6.26 -27.68 8.52
CA VAL A 319 6.85 -28.97 8.12
C VAL A 319 8.14 -28.76 7.32
N HIS A 320 8.80 -29.85 6.94
CA HIS A 320 10.04 -29.77 6.18
C HIS A 320 9.77 -29.71 4.67
N THR A 321 8.89 -30.58 4.17
CA THR A 321 8.68 -30.74 2.73
C THR A 321 7.28 -30.35 2.26
N LEU A 322 7.13 -30.04 0.97
CA LEU A 322 5.84 -29.70 0.38
C LEU A 322 4.83 -30.87 0.46
N PRO A 323 5.18 -32.14 0.16
CA PRO A 323 4.27 -33.27 0.33
C PRO A 323 3.77 -33.43 1.78
N GLU A 324 4.64 -33.19 2.76
CA GLU A 324 4.25 -33.21 4.18
C GLU A 324 3.16 -32.19 4.52
N CYS A 325 3.07 -31.05 3.81
CA CYS A 325 1.99 -30.08 4.03
C CYS A 325 0.62 -30.71 3.75
N TYR A 326 0.51 -31.46 2.66
CA TYR A 326 -0.73 -32.14 2.28
C TYR A 326 -1.00 -33.37 3.14
N LEU A 327 0.04 -34.09 3.54
CA LEU A 327 -0.11 -35.21 4.48
C LEU A 327 -0.60 -34.73 5.85
N ALA A 328 -0.01 -33.66 6.39
CA ALA A 328 -0.43 -33.06 7.66
C ALA A 328 -1.87 -32.54 7.60
N LEU A 329 -2.28 -31.95 6.47
CA LEU A 329 -3.67 -31.58 6.21
C LEU A 329 -4.60 -32.79 6.31
N GLY A 330 -4.25 -33.90 5.64
CA GLY A 330 -5.01 -35.14 5.66
C GLY A 330 -5.13 -35.74 7.07
N THR A 331 -4.03 -35.78 7.82
CA THR A 331 -4.00 -36.25 9.22
C THR A 331 -4.95 -35.43 10.10
N LEU A 332 -4.97 -34.10 9.96
CA LEU A 332 -5.89 -33.27 10.74
C LEU A 332 -7.34 -33.34 10.28
N HIS A 333 -7.63 -33.61 9.01
CA HIS A 333 -8.99 -33.86 8.51
C HIS A 333 -9.58 -35.18 9.03
N GLN A 334 -8.73 -36.16 9.36
CA GLN A 334 -9.16 -37.39 10.04
C GLN A 334 -9.49 -37.14 11.52
N LEU A 335 -8.76 -36.25 12.17
CA LEU A 335 -8.95 -35.92 13.58
C LEU A 335 -10.16 -35.00 13.80
N TYR A 336 -10.36 -34.00 12.93
CA TYR A 336 -11.42 -33.01 13.03
C TYR A 336 -12.12 -32.81 11.69
N ARG A 337 -13.44 -32.62 11.74
CA ARG A 337 -14.26 -32.43 10.52
C ARG A 337 -13.97 -31.06 9.89
N PRO A 338 -13.66 -30.99 8.58
CA PRO A 338 -13.45 -29.72 7.90
C PRO A 338 -14.77 -28.99 7.64
N VAL A 339 -14.72 -27.66 7.68
CA VAL A 339 -15.86 -26.80 7.33
C VAL A 339 -15.91 -26.63 5.80
N PRO A 340 -17.02 -26.97 5.14
CA PRO A 340 -17.16 -26.82 3.68
C PRO A 340 -16.89 -25.40 3.20
N GLY A 341 -16.17 -25.26 2.08
CA GLY A 341 -15.85 -23.96 1.46
C GLY A 341 -14.81 -23.12 2.24
N LYS A 342 -14.19 -23.66 3.29
CA LYS A 342 -13.15 -22.98 4.09
C LYS A 342 -11.74 -23.55 3.89
N PHE A 343 -11.56 -24.40 2.89
CA PHE A 343 -10.24 -24.85 2.44
C PHE A 343 -9.71 -23.90 1.36
N LYS A 344 -8.44 -23.52 1.45
CA LYS A 344 -7.73 -22.71 0.45
C LYS A 344 -6.31 -23.22 0.27
N ASP A 345 -5.96 -23.54 -0.96
CA ASP A 345 -4.62 -23.97 -1.33
C ASP A 345 -3.82 -22.79 -1.93
N TYR A 346 -3.08 -22.07 -1.07
CA TYR A 346 -2.16 -21.04 -1.54
C TYR A 346 -0.77 -21.59 -1.90
N ILE A 347 -0.53 -22.90 -1.80
CA ILE A 347 0.70 -23.50 -2.32
C ILE A 347 0.57 -23.61 -3.83
N ALA A 348 -0.55 -24.17 -4.31
CA ALA A 348 -0.87 -24.31 -5.72
C ALA A 348 -1.15 -22.95 -6.39
N ILE A 349 -1.83 -22.03 -5.69
CA ILE A 349 -2.14 -20.68 -6.17
C ILE A 349 -1.59 -19.65 -5.18
N PRO A 350 -0.29 -19.31 -5.26
CA PRO A 350 0.34 -18.32 -4.39
C PRO A 350 -0.32 -16.95 -4.51
N LYS A 351 -0.33 -16.20 -3.41
CA LYS A 351 -0.77 -14.80 -3.46
C LYS A 351 0.23 -13.92 -4.21
N VAL A 352 -0.21 -12.73 -4.61
CA VAL A 352 0.61 -11.72 -5.31
C VAL A 352 1.90 -11.40 -4.56
N ASN A 353 1.88 -11.37 -3.23
CA ASN A 353 3.03 -11.09 -2.38
C ASN A 353 3.93 -12.31 -2.11
N GLY A 354 3.77 -13.40 -2.86
CA GLY A 354 4.53 -14.63 -2.69
C GLY A 354 4.08 -15.51 -1.52
N TYR A 355 3.01 -15.13 -0.81
CA TYR A 355 2.51 -15.92 0.31
C TYR A 355 2.01 -17.30 -0.14
N GLN A 356 2.56 -18.35 0.49
CA GLN A 356 2.20 -19.75 0.26
C GLN A 356 1.87 -20.45 1.59
N SER A 357 0.74 -21.13 1.64
CA SER A 357 0.29 -21.97 2.78
C SER A 357 -1.03 -22.67 2.42
N LEU A 358 -1.28 -23.83 2.99
CA LEU A 358 -2.61 -24.46 2.98
C LEU A 358 -3.42 -23.95 4.16
N HIS A 359 -4.63 -23.43 3.92
CA HIS A 359 -5.53 -22.98 4.99
C HIS A 359 -6.75 -23.89 5.02
N THR A 360 -7.12 -24.34 6.22
CA THR A 360 -8.37 -25.07 6.44
C THR A 360 -9.00 -24.63 7.75
N THR A 361 -10.32 -24.57 7.81
CA THR A 361 -11.03 -24.40 9.08
C THR A 361 -11.62 -25.73 9.48
N LEU A 362 -11.27 -26.22 10.67
CA LEU A 362 -11.76 -27.47 11.24
C LEU A 362 -12.67 -27.19 12.44
N VAL A 363 -13.65 -28.06 12.67
CA VAL A 363 -14.49 -28.00 13.86
C VAL A 363 -13.81 -28.77 14.98
N GLY A 364 -13.24 -28.02 15.92
CA GLY A 364 -12.59 -28.57 17.11
C GLY A 364 -13.59 -29.04 18.18
N PRO A 365 -13.08 -29.49 19.35
CA PRO A 365 -13.90 -29.86 20.49
C PRO A 365 -14.89 -28.75 20.88
N TYR A 366 -16.08 -29.14 21.32
CA TYR A 366 -17.17 -28.23 21.69
C TYR A 366 -17.68 -27.33 20.54
N GLY A 367 -17.46 -27.72 19.29
CA GLY A 367 -17.96 -27.00 18.11
C GLY A 367 -17.20 -25.71 17.80
N THR A 368 -16.03 -25.50 18.41
CA THR A 368 -15.23 -24.29 18.18
C THR A 368 -14.51 -24.38 16.83
N PRO A 369 -14.74 -23.46 15.87
CA PRO A 369 -14.01 -23.46 14.62
C PRO A 369 -12.57 -23.01 14.84
N VAL A 370 -11.61 -23.75 14.29
CA VAL A 370 -10.18 -23.46 14.40
C VAL A 370 -9.54 -23.44 13.02
N GLU A 371 -8.83 -22.36 12.73
CA GLU A 371 -8.10 -22.19 11.46
C GLU A 371 -6.70 -22.82 11.58
N PHE A 372 -6.39 -23.79 10.71
CA PHE A 372 -5.07 -24.39 10.60
C PHE A 372 -4.37 -23.91 9.34
N GLN A 373 -3.08 -23.61 9.47
CA GLN A 373 -2.20 -23.22 8.37
C GLN A 373 -1.04 -24.19 8.28
N PHE A 374 -0.81 -24.77 7.10
CA PHE A 374 0.31 -25.66 6.83
C PHE A 374 1.25 -25.00 5.84
N ARG A 375 2.55 -25.07 6.11
CA ARG A 375 3.59 -24.50 5.24
C ARG A 375 4.94 -25.12 5.57
N THR A 376 5.88 -25.06 4.62
CA THR A 376 7.27 -25.44 4.90
C THR A 376 8.00 -24.35 5.68
N ARG A 377 9.23 -24.64 6.14
CA ARG A 377 10.11 -23.63 6.75
C ARG A 377 10.44 -22.48 5.79
N ASP A 378 10.72 -22.78 4.52
CA ASP A 378 11.01 -21.76 3.51
C ASP A 378 9.78 -20.88 3.24
N MET A 379 8.60 -21.50 3.06
CA MET A 379 7.34 -20.77 2.93
C MET A 379 7.04 -19.93 4.19
N HIS A 380 7.44 -20.39 5.38
CA HIS A 380 7.30 -19.62 6.61
C HIS A 380 8.17 -18.36 6.58
N HIS A 381 9.44 -18.51 6.21
CA HIS A 381 10.39 -17.40 6.14
C HIS A 381 9.93 -16.35 5.12
N VAL A 382 9.55 -16.77 3.90
CA VAL A 382 8.94 -15.88 2.89
C VAL A 382 7.66 -15.21 3.41
N ALA A 383 6.83 -15.94 4.16
CA ALA A 383 5.58 -15.40 4.68
C ALA A 383 5.75 -14.42 5.86
N GLU A 384 6.89 -14.38 6.56
CA GLU A 384 7.12 -13.39 7.63
C GLU A 384 8.02 -12.24 7.15
N GLU A 385 9.05 -12.54 6.36
CA GLU A 385 10.09 -11.59 5.93
C GLU A 385 9.98 -11.14 4.46
N GLY A 386 9.16 -11.79 3.64
CA GLY A 386 8.85 -11.33 2.28
C GLY A 386 10.07 -11.16 1.38
N VAL A 387 10.12 -10.06 0.61
CA VAL A 387 11.24 -9.73 -0.27
C VAL A 387 12.56 -9.50 0.52
N ALA A 388 12.51 -9.20 1.82
CA ALA A 388 13.73 -9.05 2.63
C ALA A 388 14.48 -10.38 2.81
N SER A 389 13.76 -11.50 2.90
CA SER A 389 14.36 -12.85 2.97
C SER A 389 15.26 -13.20 1.77
N HIS A 390 15.10 -12.50 0.64
CA HIS A 390 15.90 -12.70 -0.56
C HIS A 390 17.31 -12.09 -0.47
N TRP A 391 17.52 -11.04 0.34
CA TRP A 391 18.84 -10.40 0.47
C TRP A 391 19.81 -11.20 1.33
N LEU A 392 19.26 -12.04 2.21
CA LEU A 392 19.99 -13.05 2.99
C LEU A 392 20.72 -14.09 2.12
N TYR A 393 20.16 -14.44 0.95
CA TYR A 393 20.64 -15.53 0.11
C TYR A 393 21.01 -15.02 -1.28
N LYS A 394 22.16 -14.35 -1.38
CA LYS A 394 22.91 -14.28 -2.66
C LYS A 394 23.44 -15.68 -2.99
N GLY A 395 22.56 -16.55 -3.50
CA GLY A 395 22.86 -17.93 -3.83
C GLY A 395 21.81 -18.59 -4.71
N ALA A 396 22.06 -18.60 -6.02
CA ALA A 396 21.75 -19.63 -7.02
C ALA A 396 20.36 -20.31 -7.15
N ASP A 397 19.28 -19.95 -6.45
CA ASP A 397 17.98 -20.65 -6.61
C ASP A 397 16.96 -19.93 -7.53
N LEU A 398 16.50 -20.66 -8.55
CA LEU A 398 15.66 -20.21 -9.67
C LEU A 398 14.23 -19.75 -9.27
N THR A 399 13.67 -20.25 -8.18
CA THR A 399 12.29 -19.96 -7.74
C THR A 399 12.15 -18.60 -7.04
N LEU A 400 13.23 -18.08 -6.45
CA LEU A 400 13.25 -16.84 -5.66
C LEU A 400 13.37 -15.59 -6.54
N ASN A 401 13.95 -15.73 -7.74
CA ASN A 401 14.00 -14.69 -8.79
C ASN A 401 12.61 -14.23 -9.27
N ASP A 402 11.59 -15.08 -9.19
CA ASP A 402 10.25 -14.76 -9.69
C ASP A 402 9.52 -13.72 -8.83
N LEU A 403 9.74 -13.71 -7.51
CA LEU A 403 9.15 -12.68 -6.64
C LEU A 403 9.77 -11.31 -6.90
N GLN A 404 11.10 -11.26 -7.10
CA GLN A 404 11.80 -10.03 -7.50
C GLN A 404 11.32 -9.54 -8.86
N LYS A 405 11.23 -10.44 -9.86
CA LYS A 405 10.71 -10.10 -11.19
C LYS A 405 9.28 -9.59 -11.12
N ARG A 406 8.39 -10.21 -10.35
CA ARG A 406 7.00 -9.75 -10.16
C ARG A 406 6.92 -8.41 -9.45
N THR A 407 7.74 -8.21 -8.42
CA THR A 407 7.81 -6.93 -7.70
C THR A 407 8.33 -5.83 -8.62
N HIS A 408 9.39 -6.10 -9.39
CA HIS A 408 9.94 -5.18 -10.37
C HIS A 408 8.96 -4.90 -11.51
N GLN A 409 8.32 -5.92 -12.09
CA GLN A 409 7.28 -5.77 -13.10
C GLN A 409 6.10 -4.94 -12.61
N TRP A 410 5.69 -5.13 -11.35
CA TRP A 410 4.68 -4.28 -10.74
C TRP A 410 5.17 -2.83 -10.64
N LEU A 411 6.37 -2.59 -10.11
CA LEU A 411 6.93 -1.24 -10.01
C LEU A 411 7.09 -0.58 -11.39
N GLN A 412 7.49 -1.33 -12.42
CA GLN A 412 7.56 -0.88 -13.81
C GLN A 412 6.17 -0.53 -14.37
N SER A 413 5.14 -1.34 -14.08
CA SER A 413 3.77 -1.02 -14.49
C SER A 413 3.27 0.31 -13.90
N LEU A 414 3.77 0.72 -12.73
CA LEU A 414 3.48 2.03 -12.16
C LEU A 414 4.18 3.17 -12.93
N LEU A 415 5.38 2.93 -13.47
CA LEU A 415 6.08 3.89 -14.34
C LEU A 415 5.35 4.06 -15.68
N ASP A 416 4.83 2.97 -16.25
CA ASP A 416 4.06 3.03 -17.50
C ASP A 416 2.78 3.88 -17.34
N ILE A 417 2.05 3.72 -16.23
CA ILE A 417 0.86 4.53 -15.92
C ILE A 417 1.21 6.02 -15.84
N GLN A 418 2.40 6.36 -15.34
CA GLN A 418 2.86 7.74 -15.25
C GLN A 418 3.04 8.37 -16.64
N SER A 419 3.64 7.63 -17.58
CA SER A 419 3.87 8.14 -18.94
C SER A 419 2.57 8.55 -19.64
N GLN A 420 1.43 7.97 -19.24
CA GLN A 420 0.11 8.20 -19.83
C GLN A 420 -0.75 9.23 -19.09
N THR A 421 -0.41 9.58 -17.83
CA THR A 421 -1.25 10.39 -16.92
C THR A 421 -0.58 11.71 -16.57
N GLY A 422 -1.18 12.83 -16.97
CA GLY A 422 -0.68 14.18 -16.66
C GLY A 422 -1.02 14.69 -15.26
N ASP A 423 -2.07 14.15 -14.62
CA ASP A 423 -2.57 14.58 -13.31
C ASP A 423 -2.16 13.61 -12.17
N SER A 424 -1.54 14.14 -11.11
CA SER A 424 -1.04 13.37 -9.96
C SER A 424 -2.13 12.90 -9.01
N GLY A 425 -3.28 13.59 -8.98
CA GLY A 425 -4.45 13.18 -8.20
C GLY A 425 -5.05 11.86 -8.72
N GLU A 426 -5.31 11.79 -10.03
CA GLU A 426 -5.81 10.58 -10.68
C GLU A 426 -4.83 9.40 -10.56
N PHE A 427 -3.53 9.67 -10.67
CA PHE A 427 -2.48 8.66 -10.49
C PHE A 427 -2.57 7.98 -9.12
N LEU A 428 -2.76 8.76 -8.04
CA LEU A 428 -2.83 8.24 -6.68
C LEU A 428 -4.03 7.31 -6.48
N GLU A 429 -5.19 7.64 -7.04
CA GLU A 429 -6.36 6.76 -6.99
C GLU A 429 -6.13 5.42 -7.69
N HIS A 430 -5.49 5.44 -8.87
CA HIS A 430 -5.16 4.22 -9.61
C HIS A 430 -4.21 3.32 -8.82
N VAL A 431 -3.16 3.90 -8.24
CA VAL A 431 -2.19 3.16 -7.42
C VAL A 431 -2.86 2.56 -6.19
N LYS A 432 -3.76 3.30 -5.52
CA LYS A 432 -4.52 2.77 -4.38
C LYS A 432 -5.29 1.53 -4.75
N VAL A 433 -6.05 1.54 -5.85
CA VAL A 433 -6.82 0.35 -6.27
C VAL A 433 -5.90 -0.85 -6.51
N ASP A 434 -4.75 -0.62 -7.12
CA ASP A 434 -3.77 -1.67 -7.39
C ASP A 434 -3.09 -2.21 -6.11
N LEU A 435 -2.92 -1.38 -5.08
CA LEU A 435 -2.30 -1.74 -3.80
C LEU A 435 -3.19 -2.61 -2.89
N PHE A 436 -4.50 -2.63 -3.10
CA PHE A 436 -5.46 -3.38 -2.27
C PHE A 436 -6.12 -4.57 -3.02
N PRO A 437 -5.41 -5.68 -3.30
CA PRO A 437 -6.08 -6.82 -3.90
C PRO A 437 -6.70 -7.72 -2.83
N ASP A 438 -8.01 -7.58 -2.62
CA ASP A 438 -8.81 -8.82 -2.58
C ASP A 438 -8.74 -9.37 -4.02
N ALA A 439 -7.84 -10.31 -4.29
CA ALA A 439 -7.67 -10.83 -5.65
C ALA A 439 -8.75 -11.85 -6.00
N VAL A 440 -9.30 -11.74 -7.19
CA VAL A 440 -10.12 -12.74 -7.87
C VAL A 440 -9.25 -13.45 -8.91
N TYR A 441 -9.21 -14.78 -8.85
CA TYR A 441 -8.46 -15.60 -9.80
C TYR A 441 -9.42 -16.15 -10.87
N VAL A 442 -9.21 -15.74 -12.11
CA VAL A 442 -10.00 -16.19 -13.26
C VAL A 442 -9.15 -16.97 -14.24
N PHE A 443 -9.77 -17.91 -14.94
CA PHE A 443 -9.12 -18.78 -15.90
C PHE A 443 -9.37 -18.28 -17.33
N THR A 444 -8.34 -18.34 -18.16
CA THR A 444 -8.51 -18.30 -19.61
C THR A 444 -9.06 -19.66 -20.10
N PRO A 445 -9.66 -19.74 -21.30
CA PRO A 445 -10.10 -21.02 -21.88
C PRO A 445 -8.96 -22.02 -22.09
N ARG A 446 -7.70 -21.53 -22.15
CA ARG A 446 -6.48 -22.33 -22.25
C ARG A 446 -5.91 -22.76 -20.89
N GLY A 447 -6.60 -22.49 -19.79
CA GLY A 447 -6.19 -22.87 -18.43
C GLY A 447 -5.17 -21.95 -17.76
N LYS A 448 -4.68 -20.89 -18.43
CA LYS A 448 -3.84 -19.86 -17.79
C LYS A 448 -4.66 -19.08 -16.76
N ILE A 449 -4.10 -18.90 -15.57
CA ILE A 449 -4.71 -18.16 -14.45
C ILE A 449 -4.32 -16.68 -14.57
N ILE A 450 -5.30 -15.78 -14.42
CA ILE A 450 -5.11 -14.34 -14.37
C ILE A 450 -5.68 -13.83 -13.04
N SER A 451 -4.89 -13.01 -12.34
CA SER A 451 -5.29 -12.37 -11.08
C SER A 451 -5.81 -10.97 -11.36
N LEU A 452 -7.02 -10.67 -10.90
CA LEU A 452 -7.68 -9.37 -11.00
C LEU A 452 -8.14 -8.88 -9.62
N PRO A 453 -8.39 -7.58 -9.40
CA PRO A 453 -8.98 -7.11 -8.15
C PRO A 453 -10.44 -7.56 -8.02
N ARG A 454 -10.94 -7.65 -6.78
CA ARG A 454 -12.33 -8.02 -6.49
C ARG A 454 -13.29 -6.99 -7.07
N GLY A 455 -14.38 -7.49 -7.65
CA GLY A 455 -15.33 -6.67 -8.41
C GLY A 455 -14.84 -6.31 -9.80
N ALA A 456 -13.71 -6.87 -10.26
CA ALA A 456 -13.29 -6.76 -11.66
C ALA A 456 -14.32 -7.38 -12.59
N THR A 457 -14.37 -6.83 -13.80
CA THR A 457 -15.31 -7.19 -14.85
C THR A 457 -14.62 -7.88 -16.03
N PRO A 458 -15.36 -8.50 -16.96
CA PRO A 458 -14.77 -9.03 -18.19
C PRO A 458 -13.94 -8.00 -18.99
N VAL A 459 -14.27 -6.71 -18.90
CA VAL A 459 -13.48 -5.65 -19.54
C VAL A 459 -12.11 -5.51 -18.88
N ASP A 460 -12.05 -5.55 -17.54
CA ASP A 460 -10.77 -5.57 -16.80
C ASP A 460 -9.91 -6.77 -17.22
N PHE A 461 -10.52 -7.94 -17.37
CA PHE A 461 -9.85 -9.15 -17.84
C PHE A 461 -9.29 -8.99 -19.28
N ALA A 462 -10.08 -8.40 -20.18
CA ALA A 462 -9.66 -8.15 -21.56
C ALA A 462 -8.40 -7.26 -21.63
N TYR A 463 -8.39 -6.13 -20.91
CA TYR A 463 -7.23 -5.22 -20.83
C TYR A 463 -6.03 -5.81 -20.09
N ALA A 464 -6.25 -6.77 -19.19
CA ALA A 464 -5.17 -7.50 -18.52
C ALA A 464 -4.46 -8.49 -19.47
N ILE A 465 -5.17 -9.03 -20.47
CA ILE A 465 -4.56 -9.86 -21.52
C ILE A 465 -3.82 -8.98 -22.53
N HIS A 466 -4.52 -8.03 -23.14
CA HIS A 466 -3.94 -7.11 -24.12
C HIS A 466 -4.83 -5.89 -24.31
N THR A 467 -4.22 -4.73 -24.58
CA THR A 467 -4.97 -3.48 -24.82
C THR A 467 -5.90 -3.60 -26.03
N ASP A 468 -5.46 -4.24 -27.12
CA ASP A 468 -6.31 -4.45 -28.31
C ASP A 468 -7.52 -5.35 -28.05
N ILE A 469 -7.35 -6.39 -27.21
CA ILE A 469 -8.47 -7.27 -26.83
C ILE A 469 -9.48 -6.49 -26.00
N GLY A 470 -8.99 -5.62 -25.09
CA GLY A 470 -9.82 -4.67 -24.36
C GLY A 470 -10.59 -3.72 -25.28
N ASN A 471 -9.88 -3.08 -26.22
CA ASN A 471 -10.47 -2.11 -27.14
C ASN A 471 -11.51 -2.73 -28.09
N GLN A 472 -11.30 -3.99 -28.48
CA GLN A 472 -12.17 -4.71 -29.40
C GLN A 472 -13.23 -5.57 -28.71
N ALA A 473 -13.36 -5.52 -27.38
CA ALA A 473 -14.31 -6.35 -26.65
C ALA A 473 -15.77 -6.01 -27.01
N VAL A 474 -16.57 -7.03 -27.32
CA VAL A 474 -18.02 -6.89 -27.63
C VAL A 474 -18.86 -7.61 -26.59
N ALA A 475 -18.50 -8.86 -26.29
CA ALA A 475 -19.21 -9.70 -25.35
C ALA A 475 -18.22 -10.55 -24.55
N ALA A 476 -18.68 -11.10 -23.44
CA ALA A 476 -17.90 -12.04 -22.65
C ALA A 476 -18.73 -13.29 -22.41
N LYS A 477 -18.06 -14.45 -22.40
CA LYS A 477 -18.61 -15.68 -21.86
C LYS A 477 -17.90 -16.00 -20.55
N VAL A 478 -18.67 -16.32 -19.53
CA VAL A 478 -18.16 -16.79 -18.24
C VAL A 478 -18.69 -18.21 -18.02
N ASN A 479 -17.79 -19.17 -17.83
CA ASN A 479 -18.10 -20.60 -17.70
C ASN A 479 -18.93 -21.15 -18.88
N GLY A 480 -18.71 -20.60 -20.09
CA GLY A 480 -19.41 -20.98 -21.32
C GLY A 480 -20.71 -20.20 -21.61
N GLU A 481 -21.23 -19.43 -20.66
CA GLU A 481 -22.47 -18.66 -20.80
C GLU A 481 -22.19 -17.18 -21.12
N PHE A 482 -22.97 -16.59 -22.03
CA PHE A 482 -22.85 -15.17 -22.34
C PHE A 482 -23.31 -14.29 -21.17
N VAL A 483 -22.43 -13.39 -20.74
CA VAL A 483 -22.71 -12.44 -19.66
C VAL A 483 -22.49 -11.00 -20.12
N PRO A 484 -23.20 -10.03 -19.53
CA PRO A 484 -22.89 -8.62 -19.73
C PRO A 484 -21.45 -8.27 -19.35
N LEU A 485 -20.85 -7.32 -20.08
CA LEU A 485 -19.49 -6.83 -19.79
C LEU A 485 -19.33 -6.15 -18.41
N ARG A 486 -20.45 -5.80 -17.75
CA ARG A 486 -20.49 -5.21 -16.40
C ARG A 486 -20.53 -6.22 -15.26
N THR A 487 -20.66 -7.52 -15.57
CA THR A 487 -20.80 -8.56 -14.55
C THR A 487 -19.51 -8.67 -13.74
N GLU A 488 -19.63 -8.77 -12.41
CA GLU A 488 -18.47 -8.97 -11.54
C GLU A 488 -17.99 -10.42 -11.64
N LEU A 489 -16.68 -10.61 -11.81
CA LEU A 489 -16.03 -11.92 -11.89
C LEU A 489 -15.81 -12.51 -10.50
N ASN A 490 -15.98 -13.83 -10.39
CA ASN A 490 -15.72 -14.61 -9.19
C ASN A 490 -14.47 -15.48 -9.34
N SER A 491 -13.89 -15.89 -8.21
CA SER A 491 -12.72 -16.78 -8.24
C SER A 491 -13.15 -18.17 -8.70
N GLY A 492 -12.48 -18.71 -9.72
CA GLY A 492 -12.87 -19.96 -10.36
C GLY A 492 -13.48 -19.80 -11.74
N ASP A 493 -13.91 -18.58 -12.11
CA ASP A 493 -14.59 -18.34 -13.38
C ASP A 493 -13.63 -18.50 -14.57
N THR A 494 -14.09 -19.21 -15.61
CA THR A 494 -13.42 -19.28 -16.91
C THR A 494 -13.99 -18.20 -17.81
N VAL A 495 -13.17 -17.23 -18.22
CA VAL A 495 -13.59 -16.05 -18.97
C VAL A 495 -13.07 -16.11 -20.40
N GLU A 496 -13.97 -16.00 -21.38
CA GLU A 496 -13.68 -15.88 -22.80
C GLU A 496 -14.19 -14.53 -23.30
N ILE A 497 -13.33 -13.75 -23.97
CA ILE A 497 -13.72 -12.45 -24.54
C ILE A 497 -13.97 -12.62 -26.02
N VAL A 498 -15.14 -12.17 -26.46
CA VAL A 498 -15.50 -12.10 -27.88
C VAL A 498 -15.12 -10.72 -28.39
N THR A 499 -14.20 -10.67 -29.35
CA THR A 499 -13.69 -9.43 -29.94
C THR A 499 -14.27 -9.17 -31.33
N SER A 500 -14.35 -7.90 -31.72
CA SER A 500 -14.69 -7.47 -33.08
C SER A 500 -13.82 -6.29 -33.50
N PRO A 501 -13.27 -6.27 -34.74
CA PRO A 501 -12.50 -5.15 -35.26
C PRO A 501 -13.27 -3.83 -35.33
N ALA A 502 -14.60 -3.87 -35.32
CA ALA A 502 -15.47 -2.68 -35.33
C ALA A 502 -15.79 -2.16 -33.91
N SER A 503 -15.53 -2.94 -32.87
CA SER A 503 -15.81 -2.53 -31.49
C SER A 503 -14.82 -1.47 -31.03
N ARG A 504 -15.31 -0.51 -30.24
CA ARG A 504 -14.52 0.56 -29.63
C ARG A 504 -14.95 0.77 -28.17
N PRO A 505 -14.03 1.19 -27.28
CA PRO A 505 -14.35 1.53 -25.90
C PRO A 505 -15.44 2.60 -25.79
N ASN A 506 -16.37 2.42 -24.85
CA ASN A 506 -17.41 3.39 -24.52
C ASN A 506 -17.08 4.06 -23.16
N ALA A 507 -17.39 5.35 -23.03
CA ALA A 507 -17.31 6.09 -21.76
C ALA A 507 -18.06 5.41 -20.60
N GLN A 508 -19.16 4.69 -20.88
CA GLN A 508 -19.90 3.95 -19.85
C GLN A 508 -19.07 2.85 -19.16
N TRP A 509 -18.02 2.34 -19.82
CA TRP A 509 -17.14 1.32 -19.23
C TRP A 509 -16.40 1.84 -18.00
N LEU A 510 -16.09 3.14 -17.96
CA LEU A 510 -15.42 3.78 -16.81
C LEU A 510 -16.24 3.72 -15.51
N ASN A 511 -17.55 3.44 -15.59
CA ASN A 511 -18.41 3.33 -14.42
C ASN A 511 -18.24 2.01 -13.66
N TYR A 512 -17.85 0.93 -14.35
CA TYR A 512 -17.79 -0.41 -13.77
C TYR A 512 -16.41 -1.07 -13.85
N VAL A 513 -15.51 -0.60 -14.72
CA VAL A 513 -14.12 -1.05 -14.78
C VAL A 513 -13.39 -0.66 -13.50
N ARG A 514 -12.70 -1.62 -12.88
CA ARG A 514 -12.02 -1.44 -11.59
C ARG A 514 -10.53 -1.22 -11.72
N THR A 515 -9.86 -1.88 -12.64
CA THR A 515 -8.40 -1.85 -12.75
C THR A 515 -7.88 -0.50 -13.24
N GLY A 516 -6.77 -0.02 -12.66
CA GLY A 516 -6.14 1.24 -13.07
C GLY A 516 -5.69 1.23 -14.53
N ARG A 517 -5.13 0.10 -14.98
CA ARG A 517 -4.72 -0.13 -16.39
C ARG A 517 -5.89 0.07 -17.36
N ALA A 518 -7.00 -0.65 -17.17
CA ALA A 518 -8.15 -0.54 -18.08
C ALA A 518 -8.76 0.87 -18.06
N ARG A 519 -8.85 1.53 -16.89
CA ARG A 519 -9.32 2.92 -16.80
C ARG A 519 -8.41 3.88 -17.56
N SER A 520 -7.09 3.74 -17.41
CA SER A 520 -6.10 4.57 -18.11
C SER A 520 -6.22 4.41 -19.62
N GLU A 521 -6.22 3.17 -20.11
CA GLU A 521 -6.30 2.87 -21.55
C GLU A 521 -7.63 3.34 -22.18
N ILE A 522 -8.77 3.13 -21.50
CA ILE A 522 -10.08 3.62 -21.97
C ILE A 522 -10.10 5.15 -22.03
N ARG A 523 -9.59 5.84 -20.99
CA ARG A 523 -9.52 7.31 -20.98
C ARG A 523 -8.58 7.83 -22.05
N HIS A 524 -7.42 7.18 -22.25
CA HIS A 524 -6.48 7.53 -23.30
C HIS A 524 -7.16 7.44 -24.66
N TYR A 525 -7.80 6.31 -24.96
CA TYR A 525 -8.57 6.12 -26.19
C TYR A 525 -9.65 7.22 -26.39
N LEU A 526 -10.48 7.49 -25.38
CA LEU A 526 -11.53 8.50 -25.46
C LEU A 526 -10.98 9.94 -25.63
N ARG A 527 -9.82 10.24 -25.05
CA ARG A 527 -9.14 11.54 -25.24
C ARG A 527 -8.61 11.66 -26.67
N THR A 528 -7.95 10.63 -27.18
CA THR A 528 -7.39 10.60 -28.54
C THR A 528 -8.50 10.71 -29.59
N VAL A 529 -9.60 9.96 -29.46
CA VAL A 529 -10.74 10.04 -30.38
C VAL A 529 -11.37 11.42 -30.39
N LYS A 530 -11.63 12.01 -29.21
CA LYS A 530 -12.17 13.38 -29.13
C LYS A 530 -11.23 14.40 -29.76
N TYR A 531 -9.93 14.21 -29.62
CA TYR A 531 -8.93 15.06 -30.25
C TYR A 531 -8.98 14.91 -31.77
N GLU A 532 -8.94 13.69 -32.32
CA GLU A 532 -9.06 13.43 -33.76
C GLU A 532 -10.37 13.95 -34.36
N GLU A 533 -11.51 13.76 -33.68
CA GLU A 533 -12.80 14.31 -34.09
C GLU A 533 -12.79 15.85 -34.10
N SER A 534 -12.18 16.47 -33.08
CA SER A 534 -12.03 17.92 -33.01
C SER A 534 -11.11 18.44 -34.12
N VAL A 535 -10.01 17.75 -34.42
CA VAL A 535 -9.11 18.07 -35.54
C VAL A 535 -9.86 17.96 -36.87
N ALA A 536 -10.57 16.86 -37.11
CA ALA A 536 -11.32 16.64 -38.35
C ALA A 536 -12.46 17.65 -38.53
N PHE A 537 -13.12 18.06 -37.44
CA PHE A 537 -14.14 19.11 -37.47
C PHE A 537 -13.51 20.49 -37.71
N GLY A 538 -12.39 20.80 -37.04
CA GLY A 538 -11.64 22.03 -37.25
C GLY A 538 -11.08 22.16 -38.68
N GLU A 539 -10.63 21.06 -39.27
CA GLU A 539 -10.18 21.02 -40.67
C GLU A 539 -11.32 21.33 -41.65
N ARG A 540 -12.53 20.81 -41.40
CA ARG A 540 -13.72 21.16 -42.19
C ARG A 540 -14.07 22.65 -42.05
N LEU A 541 -14.08 23.17 -40.83
CA LEU A 541 -14.37 24.59 -40.57
C LEU A 541 -13.35 25.53 -41.22
N LEU A 542 -12.06 25.18 -41.14
CA LEU A 542 -10.99 25.95 -41.77
C LEU A 542 -11.06 25.87 -43.29
N SER A 543 -11.35 24.69 -43.85
CA SER A 543 -11.55 24.51 -45.29
C SER A 543 -12.70 25.38 -45.81
N GLN A 544 -13.81 25.44 -45.08
CA GLN A 544 -14.95 26.28 -45.42
C GLN A 544 -14.59 27.78 -45.38
N ALA A 545 -13.87 28.23 -44.34
CA ALA A 545 -13.42 29.61 -44.23
C ALA A 545 -12.39 30.02 -45.31
N LEU A 546 -11.55 29.10 -45.76
CA LEU A 546 -10.60 29.34 -46.86
C LEU A 546 -11.31 29.35 -48.22
N GLN A 547 -12.35 28.54 -48.40
CA GLN A 547 -13.19 28.59 -49.61
C GLN A 547 -13.91 29.94 -49.76
N GLU A 548 -14.41 30.52 -48.66
CA GLU A 548 -14.98 31.88 -48.66
C GLU A 548 -13.98 32.96 -49.07
N LEU A 549 -12.68 32.73 -48.84
CA LEU A 549 -11.59 33.60 -49.25
C LEU A 549 -10.98 33.20 -50.61
N HIS A 550 -11.58 32.25 -51.32
CA HIS A 550 -11.08 31.69 -52.59
C HIS A 550 -9.64 31.15 -52.53
N MET A 551 -9.22 30.63 -51.38
CA MET A 551 -7.90 30.05 -51.18
C MET A 551 -7.96 28.52 -51.05
N PRO A 552 -6.97 27.80 -51.60
CA PRO A 552 -6.83 26.36 -51.38
C PRO A 552 -6.35 26.07 -49.95
N MET A 553 -6.67 24.88 -49.45
CA MET A 553 -6.15 24.41 -48.17
C MET A 553 -4.60 24.30 -48.25
N PRO A 554 -3.85 24.93 -47.33
CA PRO A 554 -2.40 24.83 -47.31
C PRO A 554 -1.95 23.37 -47.18
N ALA A 555 -0.85 23.01 -47.85
CA ALA A 555 -0.26 21.68 -47.72
C ALA A 555 0.14 21.40 -46.26
N THR A 556 0.17 20.12 -45.88
CA THR A 556 0.55 19.67 -44.53
C THR A 556 1.90 20.22 -44.09
N ASP A 557 2.86 20.29 -45.03
CA ASP A 557 4.24 20.71 -44.78
C ASP A 557 4.49 22.20 -45.06
N ASP A 558 3.43 22.99 -45.23
CA ASP A 558 3.56 24.41 -45.54
C ASP A 558 4.22 25.16 -44.35
N PRO A 559 5.33 25.91 -44.57
CA PRO A 559 5.98 26.70 -43.53
C PRO A 559 5.07 27.73 -42.85
N ALA A 560 3.94 28.09 -43.48
CA ALA A 560 2.90 28.90 -42.87
C ALA A 560 2.34 28.28 -41.59
N TRP A 561 2.23 26.95 -41.49
CA TRP A 561 1.80 26.27 -40.26
C TRP A 561 2.76 26.49 -39.09
N GLN A 562 4.07 26.43 -39.33
CA GLN A 562 5.08 26.69 -38.30
C GLN A 562 5.07 28.16 -37.85
N LYS A 563 4.87 29.09 -38.79
CA LYS A 563 4.71 30.51 -38.48
C LYS A 563 3.46 30.74 -37.62
N LEU A 564 2.36 30.06 -37.94
CA LEU A 564 1.09 30.18 -37.22
C LEU A 564 1.18 29.56 -35.82
N ALA A 565 1.81 28.39 -35.69
CA ALA A 565 2.11 27.73 -34.42
C ALA A 565 2.89 28.64 -33.46
N ARG A 566 4.00 29.23 -33.93
CA ARG A 566 4.79 30.20 -33.14
C ARG A 566 3.99 31.44 -32.73
N SER A 567 3.20 31.99 -33.64
CA SER A 567 2.42 33.21 -33.39
C SER A 567 1.23 33.01 -32.45
N THR A 568 0.84 31.77 -32.19
CA THR A 568 -0.36 31.44 -31.43
C THR A 568 -0.09 30.52 -30.24
N GLY A 569 1.16 30.20 -29.95
CA GLY A 569 1.55 29.33 -28.84
C GLY A 569 1.11 27.86 -28.99
N ALA A 570 0.69 27.43 -30.18
CA ALA A 570 0.35 26.04 -30.46
C ALA A 570 1.62 25.25 -30.85
N SER A 571 1.65 23.97 -30.50
CA SER A 571 2.80 23.08 -30.66
C SER A 571 2.81 22.41 -32.04
N SER A 572 1.63 22.13 -32.61
CA SER A 572 1.49 21.44 -33.90
C SER A 572 0.31 21.95 -34.74
N ARG A 573 0.27 21.54 -36.02
CA ARG A 573 -0.88 21.75 -36.91
C ARG A 573 -2.15 21.13 -36.34
N GLU A 574 -2.06 19.90 -35.82
CA GLU A 574 -3.23 19.25 -35.23
C GLU A 574 -3.77 20.03 -34.05
N GLU A 575 -2.92 20.63 -33.21
CA GLU A 575 -3.37 21.42 -32.07
C GLU A 575 -4.14 22.67 -32.51
N ILE A 576 -3.70 23.33 -33.59
CA ILE A 576 -4.42 24.46 -34.18
C ILE A 576 -5.80 24.02 -34.69
N LEU A 577 -5.87 22.89 -35.39
CA LEU A 577 -7.12 22.35 -35.92
C LEU A 577 -8.06 21.90 -34.79
N ALA A 578 -7.55 21.24 -33.75
CA ALA A 578 -8.30 20.86 -32.57
C ALA A 578 -8.88 22.08 -31.85
N ASP A 579 -8.09 23.15 -31.68
CA ASP A 579 -8.55 24.40 -31.08
C ASP A 579 -9.66 25.09 -31.89
N ILE A 580 -9.62 25.00 -33.22
CA ILE A 580 -10.70 25.47 -34.09
C ILE A 580 -11.94 24.61 -33.88
N GLY A 581 -11.80 23.29 -33.88
CA GLY A 581 -12.92 22.36 -33.70
C GLY A 581 -13.61 22.49 -32.32
N LEU A 582 -12.85 22.84 -31.30
CA LEU A 582 -13.34 23.12 -29.94
C LEU A 582 -13.89 24.56 -29.76
N GLY A 583 -13.79 25.41 -30.79
CA GLY A 583 -14.28 26.79 -30.76
C GLY A 583 -13.40 27.75 -29.95
N LYS A 584 -12.22 27.33 -29.50
CA LYS A 584 -11.23 28.22 -28.84
C LYS A 584 -10.66 29.23 -29.82
N ARG A 585 -10.65 28.90 -31.11
CA ARG A 585 -10.17 29.74 -32.21
C ARG A 585 -11.20 29.81 -33.32
N LEU A 586 -11.39 31.01 -33.86
CA LEU A 586 -12.27 31.22 -35.01
C LEU A 586 -11.55 30.84 -36.31
N ALA A 587 -12.16 29.92 -37.07
CA ALA A 587 -11.62 29.44 -38.35
C ALA A 587 -11.33 30.60 -39.33
N ALA A 588 -12.20 31.60 -39.40
CA ALA A 588 -12.05 32.77 -40.27
C ALA A 588 -10.80 33.62 -39.95
N VAL A 589 -10.44 33.75 -38.67
CA VAL A 589 -9.24 34.49 -38.24
C VAL A 589 -7.97 33.74 -38.64
N VAL A 590 -8.00 32.42 -38.51
CA VAL A 590 -6.89 31.56 -38.91
C VAL A 590 -6.74 31.55 -40.43
N ALA A 591 -7.84 31.44 -41.19
CA ALA A 591 -7.85 31.47 -42.66
C ALA A 591 -7.22 32.77 -43.22
N ARG A 592 -7.53 33.93 -42.63
CA ARG A 592 -6.96 35.22 -43.04
C ARG A 592 -5.45 35.32 -42.85
N ARG A 593 -4.86 34.56 -41.92
CA ARG A 593 -3.40 34.54 -41.73
C ARG A 593 -2.66 33.75 -42.81
N PHE A 594 -3.37 32.93 -43.59
CA PHE A 594 -2.84 32.27 -44.78
C PHE A 594 -2.97 33.12 -46.05
N ALA A 595 -3.72 34.24 -46.00
CA ALA A 595 -3.84 35.13 -47.14
C ALA A 595 -2.54 35.92 -47.37
N PRO A 596 -1.99 35.95 -48.60
CA PRO A 596 -0.94 36.90 -48.95
C PRO A 596 -1.50 38.33 -48.81
N GLU A 597 -0.70 39.25 -48.28
CA GLU A 597 -1.09 40.62 -47.93
C GLU A 597 -1.90 41.32 -49.03
N HIS A 598 -3.23 41.26 -48.95
CA HIS A 598 -4.10 42.16 -49.67
C HIS A 598 -4.36 43.35 -48.75
N GLN A 599 -3.68 44.45 -49.06
CA GLN A 599 -3.85 45.82 -48.57
C GLN A 599 -4.65 45.98 -47.26
N LEU A 600 -3.92 46.34 -46.22
CA LEU A 600 -4.38 47.10 -45.06
C LEU A 600 -5.61 47.98 -45.39
N VAL A 601 -6.81 47.50 -45.05
CA VAL A 601 -7.79 48.41 -44.48
C VAL A 601 -7.39 48.52 -43.02
N ALA A 602 -6.69 49.61 -42.71
CA ALA A 602 -6.33 50.00 -41.36
C ALA A 602 -7.60 50.04 -40.49
N THR A 603 -7.85 48.95 -39.78
CA THR A 603 -8.69 48.96 -38.59
C THR A 603 -7.73 48.70 -37.44
N THR A 604 -7.47 49.78 -36.72
CA THR A 604 -6.51 49.87 -35.63
C THR A 604 -6.80 48.82 -34.58
N ALA A 605 -5.74 48.11 -34.17
CA ALA A 605 -5.73 47.20 -33.04
C ALA A 605 -6.14 47.87 -31.70
N ALA A 606 -6.27 49.21 -31.67
CA ALA A 606 -6.79 49.96 -30.54
C ALA A 606 -8.31 49.86 -30.35
N ALA A 607 -9.09 49.51 -31.39
CA ALA A 607 -10.56 49.48 -31.28
C ALA A 607 -11.12 48.15 -30.74
N VAL A 608 -10.32 47.08 -30.70
CA VAL A 608 -10.77 45.77 -30.20
C VAL A 608 -10.60 45.69 -28.68
N ASP A 609 -9.53 46.26 -28.12
CA ASP A 609 -9.29 46.25 -26.67
C ASP A 609 -10.33 47.07 -25.88
N GLU A 610 -10.95 48.10 -26.48
CA GLU A 610 -12.08 48.81 -25.87
C GLU A 610 -13.40 48.02 -25.90
N LEU A 611 -13.56 47.06 -26.84
CA LEU A 611 -14.78 46.25 -26.96
C LEU A 611 -14.72 44.94 -26.16
N THR A 612 -13.55 44.33 -25.98
CA THR A 612 -13.39 43.14 -25.14
C THR A 612 -13.29 43.43 -23.64
N SER A 613 -12.90 44.63 -23.24
CA SER A 613 -12.86 45.02 -21.81
C SER A 613 -14.23 45.38 -21.22
N ALA A 614 -15.27 45.59 -22.06
CA ALA A 614 -16.59 46.05 -21.61
C ALA A 614 -17.68 44.96 -21.52
N ARG A 615 -17.39 43.67 -21.72
CA ARG A 615 -18.39 42.59 -21.61
C ARG A 615 -17.88 41.34 -20.88
N SER A 616 -17.52 41.53 -19.61
CA SER A 616 -17.55 40.45 -18.61
C SER A 616 -18.89 40.50 -17.86
N ALA A 617 -19.94 39.99 -18.50
CA ALA A 617 -21.18 39.60 -17.82
C ALA A 617 -21.52 38.15 -18.23
N PRO A 618 -21.87 37.26 -17.29
CA PRO A 618 -22.13 35.86 -17.60
C PRO A 618 -23.44 35.73 -18.40
N ILE A 619 -23.38 35.02 -19.52
CA ILE A 619 -24.58 34.54 -20.23
C ILE A 619 -25.10 33.34 -19.45
N LEU A 620 -26.26 33.52 -18.84
CA LEU A 620 -27.13 32.45 -18.34
C LEU A 620 -27.84 31.78 -19.53
N ILE A 621 -27.57 30.50 -19.76
CA ILE A 621 -28.53 29.51 -20.27
C ILE A 621 -28.36 28.25 -19.43
#